data_AF-A0A8T4KCI3-F1
#
_entry.id   AF-A0A8T4KCI3-F1
#
_cell.length_a   1.000
_cell.length_b   1.000
_cell.length_c   1.000
_cell.angle_alpha   90.00
_cell.angle_beta   90.00
_cell.angle_gamma   90.00
#
_symmetry.space_group_name_H-M   'P 1'
#
loop_
_entity.id
_entity.type
_entity.pdbx_description
1 polymer ?
#
loop_
_entity_poly.entity_id
_entity_poly.type
_entity_poly.pdbx_seq_one_letter_code
_entity_poly.pdbx_strand_id
1 'polypeptide(L)'
;MTTYILMTSDNIGPYLHRALQVGADTIIDKGDATEGLKPYRSELGTIMIVDDTQLTISAVSQVLRGLDCGSIYTYTDPNSALQAYRSGEVRPTLVLSDLNMPGMNGFELVKEMKKIDDRSTE
;
A
#
# COMPACT_ATOMS: atom_id res chain seq x y z
N MET A 1 11.54 -3.77 7.68
CA MET A 1 10.32 -4.56 7.50
C MET A 1 9.31 -3.65 6.83
N THR A 2 8.72 -4.09 5.72
CA THR A 2 7.72 -3.31 4.97
C THR A 2 6.32 -3.66 5.48
N THR A 3 5.56 -2.63 5.86
CA THR A 3 4.14 -2.75 6.22
C THR A 3 3.29 -2.61 4.96
N TYR A 4 2.33 -3.51 4.76
CA TYR A 4 1.45 -3.55 3.60
C TYR A 4 0.01 -3.34 4.02
N ILE A 5 -0.63 -2.29 3.52
CA ILE A 5 -2.02 -1.95 3.81
C ILE A 5 -2.80 -1.90 2.50
N LEU A 6 -3.88 -2.67 2.45
CA LEU A 6 -4.85 -2.58 1.36
C LEU A 6 -5.88 -1.51 1.67
N MET A 7 -6.39 -0.84 0.65
CA MET A 7 -7.44 0.16 0.76
C MET A 7 -8.63 -0.24 -0.10
N THR A 8 -9.83 -0.11 0.43
CA THR A 8 -11.06 -0.36 -0.32
C THR A 8 -12.10 0.70 -0.04
N SER A 9 -12.99 0.97 -1.00
CA SER A 9 -14.21 1.76 -0.80
C SER A 9 -15.42 0.89 -0.43
N ASP A 10 -15.26 -0.43 -0.52
CA ASP A 10 -16.30 -1.41 -0.19
C ASP A 10 -16.20 -1.84 1.28
N ASN A 11 -17.16 -2.66 1.74
CA ASN A 11 -17.09 -3.23 3.08
C ASN A 11 -15.81 -4.05 3.26
N ILE A 12 -15.04 -3.75 4.31
CA ILE A 12 -13.77 -4.41 4.64
C ILE A 12 -13.94 -5.91 4.96
N GLY A 13 -15.02 -6.28 5.65
CA GLY A 13 -15.19 -7.61 6.27
C GLY A 13 -14.93 -8.79 5.33
N PRO A 14 -15.53 -8.82 4.12
CA PRO A 14 -15.29 -9.86 3.11
C PRO A 14 -13.82 -10.01 2.66
N TYR A 15 -13.02 -8.94 2.77
CA TYR A 15 -11.66 -8.89 2.22
C TYR A 15 -10.58 -9.09 3.28
N LEU A 16 -10.87 -8.83 4.56
CA LEU A 16 -9.89 -8.88 5.65
C LEU A 16 -9.16 -10.24 5.71
N HIS A 17 -9.90 -11.35 5.69
CA HIS A 17 -9.28 -12.67 5.77
C HIS A 17 -8.31 -12.93 4.61
N ARG A 18 -8.70 -12.53 3.39
CA ARG A 18 -7.86 -12.68 2.20
C ARG A 18 -6.64 -11.74 2.22
N ALA A 19 -6.80 -10.52 2.75
CA ALA A 19 -5.71 -9.57 2.90
C ALA A 19 -4.57 -10.17 3.75
N LEU A 20 -4.92 -10.72 4.92
CA LEU A 20 -3.96 -11.36 5.82
C LEU A 20 -3.31 -12.59 5.17
N GLN A 21 -4.06 -13.40 4.41
CA GLN A 21 -3.53 -14.58 3.73
C GLN A 21 -2.47 -14.26 2.66
N VAL A 22 -2.58 -13.12 1.98
CA VAL A 22 -1.57 -12.69 1.00
C VAL A 22 -0.39 -11.94 1.62
N GLY A 23 -0.42 -11.75 2.95
CA GLY A 23 0.63 -11.08 3.70
C GLY A 23 0.43 -9.57 3.86
N ALA A 24 -0.75 -9.03 3.59
CA ALA A 24 -1.06 -7.67 4.01
C ALA A 24 -1.20 -7.62 5.54
N ASP A 25 -0.74 -6.54 6.15
CA ASP A 25 -0.83 -6.32 7.59
C ASP A 25 -2.25 -5.93 8.00
N THR A 26 -2.96 -5.18 7.15
CA THR A 26 -4.39 -4.87 7.34
C THR A 26 -5.04 -4.39 6.03
N ILE A 27 -6.34 -4.13 6.11
CA ILE A 27 -7.11 -3.43 5.09
C ILE A 27 -7.90 -2.29 5.76
N ILE A 28 -7.95 -1.12 5.10
CA ILE A 28 -8.63 0.07 5.59
C ILE A 28 -9.62 0.62 4.57
N ASP A 29 -10.52 1.47 5.03
CA ASP A 29 -11.42 2.23 4.17
C ASP A 29 -10.64 3.41 3.55
N LYS A 30 -10.72 3.57 2.23
CA LYS A 30 -10.13 4.72 1.52
C LYS A 30 -10.64 6.06 2.05
N GLY A 31 -11.92 6.14 2.38
CA GLY A 31 -12.57 7.34 2.93
C GLY A 31 -12.13 7.66 4.35
N ASP A 32 -11.64 6.67 5.09
CA ASP A 32 -11.18 6.81 6.48
C ASP A 32 -9.67 6.55 6.64
N ALA A 33 -8.90 6.83 5.58
CA ALA A 33 -7.45 6.65 5.60
C ALA A 33 -6.76 7.40 6.75
N THR A 34 -7.34 8.53 7.20
CA THR A 34 -6.81 9.28 8.34
C THR A 34 -6.81 8.46 9.63
N GLU A 35 -7.93 7.83 9.99
CA GLU A 35 -8.02 7.01 11.19
C GLU A 35 -7.30 5.67 11.00
N GLY A 36 -7.43 5.06 9.82
CA GLY A 36 -6.78 3.79 9.49
C GLY A 36 -5.26 3.83 9.54
N LEU A 37 -4.65 5.00 9.28
CA LEU A 37 -3.20 5.19 9.28
C LEU A 37 -2.64 5.73 10.61
N LYS A 38 -3.49 6.14 11.56
CA LYS A 38 -3.04 6.60 12.89
C LYS A 38 -2.12 5.61 13.62
N PRO A 39 -2.41 4.30 13.64
CA PRO A 39 -1.55 3.33 14.32
C PRO A 39 -0.13 3.26 13.75
N TYR A 40 0.02 3.60 12.47
CA TYR A 40 1.27 3.48 11.73
C TYR A 40 2.08 4.78 11.68
N ARG A 41 1.66 5.84 12.39
CA ARG A 41 2.30 7.17 12.39
C ARG A 41 3.81 7.13 12.66
N SER A 42 4.28 6.25 13.54
CA SER A 42 5.70 6.10 13.86
C SER A 42 6.52 5.38 12.79
N GLU A 43 5.87 4.74 11.83
CA GLU A 43 6.48 3.93 10.75
C GLU A 43 6.44 4.64 9.38
N LEU A 44 5.94 5.88 9.35
CA LEU A 44 5.80 6.70 8.15
C LEU A 44 7.15 7.27 7.67
N GLY A 45 8.06 6.39 7.28
CA GLY A 45 9.29 6.72 6.56
C GLY A 45 9.00 6.95 5.07
N THR A 46 9.47 6.04 4.23
CA THR A 46 9.18 6.07 2.80
C THR A 46 7.85 5.35 2.52
N ILE A 47 6.90 6.04 1.91
CA ILE A 47 5.58 5.50 1.61
C ILE A 47 5.44 5.30 0.11
N MET A 48 4.88 4.16 -0.30
CA MET A 48 4.46 3.89 -1.67
C MET A 48 2.93 3.82 -1.70
N ILE A 49 2.30 4.63 -2.55
CA ILE A 49 0.84 4.63 -2.78
C ILE A 49 0.59 4.12 -4.19
N VAL A 50 -0.31 3.13 -4.32
CA VAL A 50 -0.70 2.54 -5.60
C VAL A 50 -2.21 2.54 -5.70
N ASP A 51 -2.76 3.32 -6.62
CA ASP A 51 -4.20 3.41 -6.86
C ASP A 51 -4.39 3.90 -8.30
N ASP A 52 -5.29 3.28 -9.06
CA ASP A 52 -5.49 3.60 -10.49
C ASP A 52 -6.07 5.02 -10.71
N THR A 53 -6.54 5.65 -9.65
CA THR A 53 -7.20 6.95 -9.68
C THR A 53 -6.31 8.02 -9.02
N GLN A 54 -5.83 8.97 -9.83
CA GLN A 54 -4.99 10.09 -9.38
C GLN A 54 -5.65 10.94 -8.28
N LEU A 55 -6.98 11.02 -8.27
CA LEU A 55 -7.74 11.72 -7.23
C LEU A 55 -7.55 11.07 -5.86
N THR A 56 -7.64 9.74 -5.77
CA THR A 56 -7.42 8.97 -4.55
C THR A 56 -5.99 9.15 -4.05
N ILE A 57 -5.01 9.00 -4.96
CA ILE A 57 -3.59 9.25 -4.64
C ILE A 57 -3.40 10.62 -4.00
N SER A 58 -4.00 11.65 -4.60
CA SER A 58 -3.86 13.04 -4.13
C SER A 58 -4.47 13.23 -2.74
N ALA A 59 -5.66 12.67 -2.50
CA ALA A 59 -6.34 12.74 -1.21
C ALA A 59 -5.55 12.02 -0.10
N VAL A 60 -5.11 10.78 -0.34
CA VAL A 60 -4.33 10.00 0.62
C VAL A 60 -2.97 10.64 0.89
N SER A 61 -2.31 11.16 -0.16
CA SER A 61 -1.04 11.89 -0.01
C SER A 61 -1.19 13.14 0.87
N GLN A 62 -2.31 13.86 0.76
CA GLN A 62 -2.57 15.03 1.60
C GLN A 62 -2.75 14.64 3.07
N VAL A 63 -3.46 13.54 3.35
CA VAL A 63 -3.61 12.99 4.70
C VAL A 63 -2.24 12.64 5.27
N LEU A 64 -1.43 11.88 4.52
CA LEU A 64 -0.10 11.43 4.95
C LEU A 64 0.87 12.57 5.22
N ARG A 65 0.86 13.63 4.40
CA ARG A 65 1.67 14.83 4.64
C ARG A 65 1.32 15.52 5.96
N GLY A 66 0.07 15.40 6.42
CA GLY A 66 -0.35 15.88 7.74
C GLY A 66 0.07 14.98 8.91
N LEU A 67 0.67 13.82 8.63
CA LEU A 67 1.14 12.84 9.62
C LEU A 67 2.67 12.85 9.79
N ASP A 68 3.37 13.88 9.29
CA ASP A 68 4.84 14.00 9.31
C ASP A 68 5.57 12.79 8.70
N CYS A 69 5.03 12.27 7.58
CA CYS A 69 5.69 11.18 6.86
C CYS A 69 6.95 11.65 6.11
N GLY A 70 7.84 10.71 5.79
CA GLY A 70 8.97 10.93 4.89
C GLY A 70 8.54 11.05 3.41
N SER A 71 9.31 10.43 2.51
CA SER A 71 9.07 10.51 1.07
C SER A 71 7.82 9.73 0.65
N ILE A 72 6.99 10.32 -0.21
CA ILE A 72 5.82 9.64 -0.81
C ILE A 72 6.11 9.38 -2.29
N TYR A 73 6.05 8.12 -2.69
CA TYR A 73 6.10 7.65 -4.07
C TYR A 73 4.72 7.17 -4.49
N THR A 74 4.26 7.56 -5.67
CA THR A 74 2.89 7.31 -6.11
C THR A 74 2.87 6.67 -7.48
N TYR A 75 2.00 5.68 -7.67
CA TYR A 75 1.87 4.95 -8.93
C TYR A 75 0.40 4.74 -9.26
N THR A 76 0.01 5.06 -10.49
CA THR A 76 -1.33 4.73 -11.03
C THR A 76 -1.38 3.39 -11.74
N ASP A 77 -0.22 2.75 -11.93
CA ASP A 77 -0.10 1.43 -12.50
C ASP A 77 0.63 0.50 -11.52
N PRO A 78 0.00 -0.61 -11.10
CA PRO A 78 0.60 -1.55 -10.16
C PRO A 78 1.87 -2.22 -10.72
N ASN A 79 2.01 -2.36 -12.04
CA ASN A 79 3.22 -2.96 -12.63
C ASN A 79 4.44 -2.04 -12.48
N SER A 80 4.24 -0.74 -12.70
CA SER A 80 5.26 0.28 -12.46
C SER A 80 5.69 0.31 -10.99
N ALA A 81 4.74 0.21 -10.05
CA ALA A 81 5.05 0.12 -8.62
C ALA A 81 5.86 -1.13 -8.27
N LEU A 82 5.45 -2.30 -8.78
CA LEU A 82 6.16 -3.57 -8.57
C LEU A 82 7.56 -3.55 -9.16
N GLN A 83 7.76 -2.90 -10.32
CA GLN A 83 9.07 -2.77 -10.93
C GLN A 83 10.02 -1.92 -10.07
N ALA A 84 9.55 -0.76 -9.60
CA ALA A 84 10.34 0.13 -8.73
C ALA A 84 10.67 -0.53 -7.37
N TYR A 85 9.74 -1.32 -6.83
CA TYR A 85 9.98 -2.14 -5.64
C TYR A 85 11.05 -3.21 -5.89
N ARG A 86 10.89 -3.99 -6.98
CA ARG A 86 11.76 -5.11 -7.34
C ARG A 86 13.19 -4.66 -7.67
N SER A 87 13.35 -3.52 -8.35
CA SER A 87 14.67 -2.96 -8.67
C SER A 87 15.40 -2.41 -7.42
N GLY A 88 14.67 -2.19 -6.33
CA GLY A 88 15.18 -1.51 -5.14
C GLY A 88 15.35 0.00 -5.33
N GLU A 89 14.82 0.58 -6.42
CA GLU A 89 14.76 2.02 -6.64
C GLU A 89 13.97 2.71 -5.53
N VAL A 90 12.86 2.09 -5.12
CA VAL A 90 12.07 2.53 -3.97
C VAL A 90 12.06 1.41 -2.93
N ARG A 91 12.47 1.74 -1.71
CA ARG A 91 12.38 0.85 -0.53
C ARG A 91 11.40 1.45 0.47
N PRO A 92 10.09 1.22 0.29
CA PRO A 92 9.09 1.77 1.19
C PRO A 92 9.12 1.04 2.53
N THR A 93 8.85 1.76 3.61
CA THR A 93 8.49 1.16 4.91
C THR A 93 7.00 0.89 4.99
N LEU A 94 6.19 1.57 4.16
CA LEU A 94 4.75 1.41 4.07
C LEU A 94 4.29 1.38 2.61
N VAL A 95 3.51 0.37 2.23
CA VAL A 95 2.82 0.28 0.94
C VAL A 95 1.31 0.40 1.18
N LEU A 96 0.69 1.41 0.57
CA LEU A 96 -0.75 1.60 0.49
C LEU A 96 -1.21 1.22 -0.92
N SER A 97 -1.94 0.13 -1.07
CA SER A 97 -2.47 -0.29 -2.37
C SER A 97 -3.98 -0.28 -2.35
N ASP A 98 -4.58 0.28 -3.39
CA ASP A 98 -5.95 -0.02 -3.72
C ASP A 98 -6.15 -1.54 -3.89
N LEU A 99 -7.31 -2.01 -3.46
CA LEU A 99 -7.77 -3.36 -3.68
C LEU A 99 -8.15 -3.59 -5.14
N ASN A 100 -8.93 -2.68 -5.73
CA ASN A 100 -9.64 -2.91 -6.99
C ASN A 100 -9.01 -2.13 -8.15
N MET A 101 -7.88 -2.62 -8.66
CA MET A 101 -7.19 -2.04 -9.81
C MET A 101 -7.37 -2.91 -11.08
N PRO A 102 -7.43 -2.30 -12.27
CA PRO A 102 -7.47 -3.04 -13.53
C PRO A 102 -6.16 -3.80 -13.79
N GLY A 103 -6.28 -5.03 -14.31
CA GLY A 103 -5.15 -5.89 -14.62
C GLY A 103 -4.60 -6.63 -13.40
N MET A 104 -3.89 -5.93 -12.51
CA MET A 104 -3.35 -6.50 -11.27
C MET A 104 -4.01 -5.84 -10.07
N ASN A 105 -4.67 -6.62 -9.22
CA ASN A 105 -5.33 -6.10 -8.02
C ASN A 105 -4.36 -5.97 -6.83
N GLY A 106 -4.80 -5.30 -5.76
CA GLY A 106 -3.98 -5.08 -4.57
C GLY A 106 -3.50 -6.37 -3.89
N PHE A 107 -4.31 -7.43 -3.89
CA PHE A 107 -3.90 -8.71 -3.32
C PHE A 107 -2.72 -9.33 -4.09
N GLU A 108 -2.77 -9.27 -5.42
CA GLU A 108 -1.71 -9.77 -6.28
C GLU A 108 -0.44 -8.96 -6.12
N LEU A 109 -0.55 -7.64 -6.07
CA LEU A 109 0.59 -6.75 -5.87
C LEU A 109 1.31 -7.05 -4.54
N VAL A 110 0.58 -7.11 -3.42
CA VAL A 110 1.16 -7.44 -2.10
C VAL A 110 1.81 -8.81 -2.12
N LYS A 111 1.15 -9.82 -2.71
CA LYS A 111 1.69 -11.18 -2.82
C LYS A 111 3.02 -11.20 -3.60
N GLU A 112 3.13 -10.45 -4.68
CA GLU A 112 4.37 -10.37 -5.47
C GLU A 112 5.48 -9.62 -4.74
N MET A 113 5.16 -8.55 -4.00
CA MET A 113 6.13 -7.82 -3.19
C MET A 113 6.64 -8.66 -2.02
N LYS A 114 5.77 -9.39 -1.32
CA LYS A 114 6.16 -10.31 -0.23
C LYS A 114 7.12 -11.40 -0.71
N LYS A 115 6.89 -11.97 -1.90
CA LYS A 115 7.85 -12.93 -2.49
C LYS A 115 9.24 -12.33 -2.71
N ILE A 116 9.34 -11.02 -2.97
CA ILE A 116 10.63 -10.34 -3.14
C ILE A 116 11.31 -10.18 -1.78
N ASP A 117 10.55 -9.82 -0.75
CA ASP A 117 11.05 -9.69 0.62
C ASP A 117 11.57 -11.03 1.16
N ASP A 118 10.80 -12.11 1.00
CA ASP A 118 11.18 -13.45 1.48
C ASP A 118 12.50 -13.93 0.85
N ARG A 119 12.69 -13.65 -0.44
CA ARG A 119 13.92 -13.99 -1.19
C ARG A 119 15.13 -13.14 -0.82
N SER A 120 14.92 -12.00 -0.16
CA SER A 120 16.00 -11.11 0.27
C SER A 120 16.57 -11.49 1.64
N THR A 121 15.98 -12.49 2.30
CA THR A 121 16.36 -13.03 3.62
C THR A 121 17.20 -14.31 3.56
N GLU A 122 17.55 -14.80 2.37
CA GLU A 122 18.50 -15.91 2.14
C GLU A 122 19.89 -15.37 1.77
#